data_AF-Q3SND0-F1
#
_entry.id   AF-Q3SND0-F1
#
_cell.length_a   1.000
_cell.length_b   1.000
_cell.length_c   1.000
_cell.angle_alpha   90.00
_cell.angle_beta   90.00
_cell.angle_gamma   90.00
#
_symmetry.space_group_name_H-M   'P 1'
#
loop_
_entity.id
_entity.type
_entity.pdbx_description
1 polymer ?
#
loop_
_entity_poly.entity_id
_entity_poly.type
_entity_poly.pdbx_seq_one_letter_code
_entity_poly.pdbx_strand_id
1 'polypeptide(L)'
;MTFSFQKSAELFPAAVRRKKRAGFSYRRFDTAADAVRFAIEELPADSLNGAYLQVDEARFDQNGIRSLYESRDFPLPRRKLDTASAETRVPKDAA
;
A
#
# COMPACT_ATOMS: atom_id res chain seq x y z
N MET A 1 9.78 15.10 13.14
CA MET A 1 10.68 14.22 12.35
C MET A 1 10.46 14.49 10.87
N THR A 2 11.51 14.56 10.05
CA THR A 2 11.35 14.67 8.59
C THR A 2 11.13 13.28 8.01
N PHE A 3 10.11 13.11 7.17
CA PHE A 3 9.91 11.89 6.42
C PHE A 3 10.81 11.91 5.17
N SER A 4 11.30 10.75 4.73
CA SER A 4 12.15 10.65 3.54
C SER A 4 11.78 9.42 2.72
N PHE A 5 11.45 9.64 1.45
CA PHE A 5 11.03 8.58 0.54
C PHE A 5 12.15 7.60 0.14
N GLN A 6 13.41 8.00 0.27
CA GLN A 6 14.59 7.20 -0.08
C GLN A 6 15.01 6.20 0.99
N LYS A 7 14.38 6.22 2.17
CA LYS A 7 14.72 5.32 3.26
C LYS A 7 14.02 3.99 3.13
N SER A 8 14.61 2.95 3.68
CA SER A 8 14.04 1.62 3.71
C SER A 8 12.72 1.60 4.47
N ALA A 9 11.81 0.76 3.96
CA ALA A 9 10.45 0.73 4.44
C ALA A 9 9.93 -0.70 4.55
N GLU A 10 9.07 -0.90 5.53
CA GLU A 10 8.52 -2.20 5.87
C GLU A 10 7.02 -2.12 5.83
N LEU A 11 6.40 -2.99 5.02
CA LEU A 11 4.97 -3.04 4.89
C LEU A 11 4.44 -4.25 5.66
N PHE A 12 3.66 -3.96 6.68
CA PHE A 12 3.08 -4.97 7.55
C PHE A 12 1.62 -5.21 7.16
N PRO A 13 1.21 -6.48 7.00
CA PRO A 13 -0.18 -6.80 6.79
C PRO A 13 -1.00 -6.48 8.02
N ALA A 14 -2.29 -6.21 7.80
CA ALA A 14 -3.25 -6.13 8.88
C ALA A 14 -3.18 -7.42 9.71
N ALA A 15 -3.16 -7.29 11.04
CA ALA A 15 -3.27 -8.43 11.94
C ALA A 15 -4.68 -9.02 11.80
N VAL A 16 -4.82 -10.02 10.93
CA VAL A 16 -6.13 -10.61 10.63
C VAL A 16 -6.59 -11.50 11.79
N ARG A 17 -7.59 -11.05 12.55
CA ARG A 17 -8.33 -11.91 13.51
C ARG A 17 -9.28 -12.91 12.85
N ARG A 18 -9.54 -12.81 11.54
CA ARG A 18 -10.46 -13.70 10.81
C ARG A 18 -9.82 -14.26 9.53
N LYS A 19 -9.19 -15.43 9.67
CA LYS A 19 -8.77 -16.50 8.72
C LYS A 19 -8.67 -16.31 7.18
N LYS A 20 -9.00 -15.19 6.52
CA LYS A 20 -9.14 -15.13 5.05
C LYS A 20 -8.75 -13.82 4.34
N ARG A 21 -8.12 -12.81 4.95
CA ARG A 21 -8.01 -11.48 4.28
C ARG A 21 -6.65 -10.76 4.20
N ALA A 22 -5.53 -11.35 4.60
CA ALA A 22 -4.25 -10.79 4.21
C ALA A 22 -3.85 -11.43 2.88
N GLY A 23 -4.30 -10.83 1.77
CA GLY A 23 -3.87 -11.22 0.42
C GLY A 23 -2.40 -10.88 0.12
N PHE A 24 -1.67 -10.35 1.11
CA PHE A 24 -0.24 -10.11 1.03
C PHE A 24 0.45 -10.45 2.36
N SER A 25 1.68 -10.93 2.27
CA SER A 25 2.59 -11.17 3.39
C SER A 25 3.54 -10.00 3.58
N TYR A 26 4.07 -9.86 4.81
CA TYR A 26 5.10 -8.89 5.14
C TYR A 26 6.16 -8.75 4.04
N ARG A 27 6.44 -7.51 3.65
CA ARG A 27 7.42 -7.20 2.60
C ARG A 27 8.25 -5.98 3.00
N ARG A 28 9.56 -6.11 2.86
CA ARG A 28 10.51 -5.00 2.98
C ARG A 28 10.80 -4.43 1.61
N PHE A 29 11.04 -3.13 1.58
CA PHE A 29 11.40 -2.37 0.39
C PHE A 29 12.65 -1.55 0.70
N ASP A 30 13.49 -1.38 -0.33
CA ASP A 30 14.69 -0.57 -0.24
C ASP A 30 14.35 0.91 -0.05
N THR A 31 13.20 1.35 -0.58
CA THR A 31 12.71 2.72 -0.43
C THR A 31 11.24 2.77 0.00
N ALA A 32 10.91 3.81 0.77
CA ALA A 32 9.54 4.12 1.17
C ALA A 32 8.67 4.52 -0.02
N ALA A 33 9.27 5.11 -1.06
CA ALA A 33 8.54 5.38 -2.30
C ALA A 33 8.02 4.09 -2.93
N ASP A 34 8.86 3.05 -3.03
CA ASP A 34 8.47 1.76 -3.59
C ASP A 34 7.40 1.09 -2.75
N ALA A 35 7.54 1.15 -1.43
CA ALA A 35 6.57 0.57 -0.51
C ALA A 35 5.19 1.23 -0.60
N VAL A 36 5.16 2.57 -0.64
CA VAL A 36 3.92 3.35 -0.81
C VAL A 36 3.28 3.06 -2.17
N ARG A 37 4.08 3.03 -3.24
CA ARG A 37 3.60 2.69 -4.59
C ARG A 37 2.97 1.30 -4.61
N PHE A 38 3.66 0.31 -4.07
CA PHE A 38 3.17 -1.06 -3.99
C PHE A 38 1.88 -1.15 -3.17
N ALA A 39 1.82 -0.43 -2.04
CA ALA A 39 0.65 -0.39 -1.17
C ALA A 39 -0.61 0.19 -1.83
N ILE A 40 -0.47 1.11 -2.77
CA ILE A 40 -1.59 1.73 -3.48
C ILE A 40 -1.89 1.05 -4.81
N GLU A 41 -0.86 0.65 -5.57
CA GLU A 41 -1.02 0.18 -6.96
C GLU A 41 -1.15 -1.34 -7.08
N GLU A 42 -0.48 -2.11 -6.21
CA GLU A 42 -0.40 -3.57 -6.32
C GLU A 42 -1.27 -4.27 -5.27
N LEU A 43 -1.46 -3.62 -4.13
CA LEU A 43 -2.22 -4.16 -3.02
C LEU A 43 -3.73 -4.00 -3.22
N PRO A 44 -4.53 -5.08 -3.04
CA PRO A 44 -5.98 -4.98 -2.93
C PRO A 44 -6.38 -3.95 -1.86
N ALA A 45 -7.39 -3.12 -2.15
CA ALA A 45 -7.94 -2.18 -1.17
C ALA A 45 -8.33 -2.87 0.16
N ASP A 46 -8.85 -4.11 0.09
CA ASP A 46 -9.18 -4.93 1.26
C ASP A 46 -7.96 -5.34 2.10
N SER A 47 -6.78 -5.47 1.49
CA SER A 47 -5.53 -5.80 2.18
C SER A 47 -4.83 -4.54 2.70
N LEU A 48 -5.02 -3.40 2.04
CA LEU A 48 -4.58 -2.11 2.54
C LEU A 48 -5.37 -1.69 3.80
N ASN A 49 -6.65 -2.07 3.89
CA ASN A 49 -7.50 -1.88 5.08
C ASN A 49 -6.91 -2.61 6.31
N GLY A 50 -6.12 -1.88 7.10
CA GLY A 50 -5.45 -2.35 8.31
C GLY A 50 -3.97 -2.67 8.13
N ALA A 51 -3.43 -2.61 6.92
CA ALA A 51 -1.99 -2.62 6.71
C ALA A 51 -1.40 -1.28 7.17
N TYR A 52 -0.15 -1.34 7.61
CA TYR A 52 0.61 -0.15 7.96
C TYR A 52 2.02 -0.25 7.41
N LEU A 53 2.55 0.91 7.01
CA LEU A 53 3.90 1.08 6.54
C LEU A 53 4.74 1.63 7.69
N GLN A 54 5.90 1.05 7.93
CA GLN A 54 6.91 1.60 8.83
C GLN A 54 8.12 2.06 8.03
N VAL A 55 8.57 3.29 8.26
CA VAL A 55 9.77 3.87 7.64
C VAL A 55 10.65 4.43 8.74
N ASP A 56 11.83 3.85 8.93
CA ASP A 56 12.66 3.96 10.14
C ASP A 56 11.88 3.65 11.44
N GLU A 57 11.19 4.67 11.97
CA GLU A 57 10.41 4.68 13.21
C GLU A 57 9.00 5.27 13.02
N ALA A 58 8.74 5.89 11.87
CA ALA A 58 7.45 6.46 11.55
C ALA A 58 6.50 5.37 11.05
N ARG A 59 5.32 5.27 11.66
CA ARG A 59 4.26 4.36 11.24
C ARG A 59 3.17 5.15 10.54
N PHE A 60 2.78 4.67 9.36
CA PHE A 60 1.72 5.21 8.54
C PHE A 60 0.66 4.14 8.35
N ASP A 61 -0.57 4.46 8.73
CA ASP A 61 -1.73 3.65 8.40
C ASP A 61 -2.10 3.84 6.92
N GLN A 62 -3.16 3.18 6.48
CA GLN A 62 -3.71 3.33 5.12
C GLN A 62 -3.89 4.80 4.69
N ASN A 63 -4.40 5.66 5.58
CA ASN A 63 -4.64 7.07 5.24
C ASN A 63 -3.32 7.82 5.08
N GLY A 64 -2.34 7.56 5.95
CA GLY A 64 -0.98 8.07 5.83
C GLY A 64 -0.30 7.61 4.55
N ILE A 65 -0.39 6.32 4.21
CA ILE A 65 0.17 5.76 2.97
C ILE A 65 -0.45 6.45 1.74
N ARG A 66 -1.77 6.62 1.70
CA ARG A 66 -2.45 7.31 0.60
C ARG A 66 -2.02 8.79 0.51
N SER A 67 -1.93 9.47 1.65
CA SER A 67 -1.47 10.87 1.70
C SER A 67 -0.03 11.02 1.19
N LEU A 68 0.85 10.06 1.51
CA LEU A 68 2.22 10.02 1.02
C LEU A 68 2.29 9.81 -0.50
N TYR A 69 1.44 8.94 -1.05
CA TYR A 69 1.34 8.73 -2.50
C TYR A 69 0.81 9.97 -3.22
N GLU A 70 -0.19 10.64 -2.64
CA GLU A 70 -0.81 11.85 -3.18
C GLU A 70 0.06 13.12 -2.98
N SER A 71 1.06 13.06 -2.09
CA SER A 71 1.98 14.17 -1.82
C SER A 71 2.83 14.53 -3.04
N ARG A 72 3.00 15.83 -3.28
CA ARG A 72 3.82 16.37 -4.38
C ARG A 72 5.30 15.98 -4.27
N ASP A 73 5.74 15.60 -3.08
CA ASP A 73 7.11 15.19 -2.79
C ASP A 73 7.39 13.73 -3.16
N PHE A 74 6.36 12.99 -3.63
CA PHE A 74 6.49 11.60 -4.02
C PHE A 74 7.42 11.47 -5.24
N PRO A 75 8.56 10.76 -5.15
CA PRO A 75 9.60 10.81 -6.17
C PRO A 75 9.35 9.88 -7.37
N LEU A 76 8.42 8.92 -7.25
CA LEU A 76 8.14 7.96 -8.32
C LEU A 76 6.97 8.39 -9.20
N PRO A 77 6.96 8.02 -10.48
CA PRO A 77 5.81 8.25 -11.34
C PRO A 77 4.60 7.50 -10.79
N ARG A 78 3.51 8.23 -10.56
CA ARG A 78 2.22 7.64 -10.19
C ARG A 78 1.65 6.93 -11.41
N ARG A 79 1.17 5.69 -11.26
CA ARG A 79 0.34 5.06 -12.28
C ARG A 79 -0.86 5.97 -12.49
N LYS A 80 -0.89 6.65 -13.64
CA LYS A 80 -2.09 7.36 -14.08
C LYS A 80 -3.20 6.32 -14.07
N LEU A 81 -4.17 6.50 -13.20
CA LEU A 81 -5.46 5.83 -13.33
C LEU A 81 -6.05 6.37 -14.63
N ASP A 82 -5.63 5.80 -15.76
CA ASP A 82 -6.56 5.68 -16.87
C ASP A 82 -7.77 4.99 -16.25
N THR A 83 -8.89 5.70 -16.27
CA THR A 83 -10.17 5.36 -15.66
C THR A 83 -10.83 4.09 -16.25
N ALA A 84 -10.03 3.10 -16.68
CA ALA A 84 -10.44 1.88 -17.34
C ALA A 84 -10.19 0.59 -16.52
N SER A 85 -9.34 0.59 -15.48
CA SER A 85 -9.02 -0.64 -14.70
C SER A 85 -9.88 -0.87 -13.46
N ALA A 86 -11.02 -0.18 -13.31
CA ALA A 86 -11.99 -0.47 -12.25
C ALA A 86 -12.86 -1.71 -12.55
N GLU A 87 -12.83 -2.26 -13.76
CA GLU A 87 -13.76 -3.32 -14.19
C GLU A 87 -13.06 -4.65 -14.53
N THR A 88 -12.27 -5.22 -13.62
CA THR A 88 -12.06 -6.68 -13.63
C THR A 88 -11.71 -7.22 -12.24
N ARG A 89 -12.66 -7.12 -11.31
CA ARG A 89 -12.79 -8.15 -10.27
C ARG A 89 -14.12 -8.84 -10.49
N VAL A 90 -14.14 -9.73 -11.50
CA VAL A 90 -15.23 -10.69 -11.65
C VAL A 90 -15.28 -11.50 -10.35
N PRO A 91 -16.38 -11.49 -9.59
CA PRO A 91 -16.55 -12.42 -8.49
C PRO A 91 -16.66 -13.82 -9.11
N LYS A 92 -15.62 -14.62 -8.93
CA LYS A 92 -15.67 -16.07 -9.16
C LYS A 92 -16.43 -16.69 -7.99
N ASP A 93 -17.73 -16.42 -7.90
CA ASP A 93 -18.69 -17.15 -7.08
C ASP A 93 -20.10 -16.76 -7.54
N ALA A 94 -20.60 -17.43 -8.59
CA ALA A 94 -22.03 -17.54 -8.85
C ALA A 94 -22.31 -18.79 -9.69
N ALA A 95 -23.12 -19.66 -9.10
CA ALA A 95 -23.75 -20.90 -9.61
C ALA A 95 -22.86 -22.15 -9.72
#